data_AF-A0A813LAK8-F1
#
_entry.id   AF-A0A813LAK8-F1
#
_cell.length_a   1.000
_cell.length_b   1.000
_cell.length_c   1.000
_cell.angle_alpha   90.00
_cell.angle_beta   90.00
_cell.angle_gamma   90.00
#
_symmetry.space_group_name_H-M   'P 1'
#
loop_
_entity.id
_entity.type
_entity.pdbx_description
1 polymer ?
#
loop_
_entity_poly.entity_id
_entity_poly.type
_entity_poly.pdbx_seq_one_letter_code
_entity_poly.pdbx_strand_id
1 'polypeptide(L)'
;VGHLGSDEETQRFWKAGGVVREGLLHRHRAEGLDEAHRILAAPHVFDVLLPEDVETLDEKQVRSAYRKLALRVHPDKQSESADIKAFQGAFARLGSSCESLEAMLAEDLEACRELCRVLRSEVHTRAGAAALLGVDKASTSDVEGAKSEAEKAAKQIVKKLAKMQVVAPDYSQAEAICDEAVKTMCRVCTPESLPRMESLMKEGIPMSRALGARDLRAPRPVVLMEPKSAAFTVPAGTTVRIGLLCSSTASLSDDSLVKSAASHEKRPKASALQWNAAADSSAACSTAVCISVGPTKEALPAAKKQRTSQASSGDTVRVRHIMFRHQQQTKTADPMARREGSRSSQEAEELALRTLETLLKTPPQFPKLCREISDCQSGDQPGQLCGDLGWLFKGQTEAVLDDAVFALGVNEFSDVLAGSRGFHIIQRLA
;
A
#
# COMPACT_ATOMS: atom_id res chain seq x y z
N VAL A 1 13.11 16.45 8.30
CA VAL A 1 12.71 15.61 9.45
C VAL A 1 11.49 16.26 10.08
N GLY A 2 10.30 15.94 9.58
CA GLY A 2 9.03 16.49 10.07
C GLY A 2 8.37 15.46 10.98
N HIS A 3 8.08 15.87 12.22
CA HIS A 3 7.29 15.12 13.19
C HIS A 3 5.90 14.79 12.60
N LEU A 4 5.68 13.52 12.27
CA LEU A 4 4.34 12.96 12.03
C LEU A 4 3.88 12.29 13.32
N GLY A 5 2.66 12.60 13.72
CA GLY A 5 2.05 12.16 14.97
C GLY A 5 2.17 10.64 15.20
N SER A 6 2.41 10.29 16.45
CA SER A 6 2.47 8.93 16.94
C SER A 6 1.10 8.27 16.91
N ASP A 7 0.75 7.64 15.79
CA ASP A 7 -0.36 6.68 15.75
C ASP A 7 0.00 5.45 16.60
N GLU A 8 -0.90 5.04 17.49
CA GLU A 8 -0.78 3.81 18.30
C GLU A 8 -0.54 2.56 17.43
N GLU A 9 -1.06 2.53 16.19
CA GLU A 9 -0.80 1.48 15.21
C GLU A 9 0.66 1.43 14.76
N THR A 10 1.29 2.60 14.59
CA THR A 10 2.71 2.70 14.23
C THR A 10 3.57 2.19 15.37
N GLN A 11 3.23 2.56 16.61
CA GLN A 11 3.94 2.03 17.79
C GLN A 11 3.72 0.52 18.00
N ARG A 12 2.53 -0.02 17.69
CA ARG A 12 2.27 -1.48 17.69
C ARG A 12 3.13 -2.21 16.66
N PHE A 13 3.24 -1.67 15.45
CA PHE A 13 4.06 -2.24 14.37
C PHE A 13 5.55 -2.29 14.73
N TRP A 14 6.11 -1.20 15.27
CA TRP A 14 7.51 -1.18 15.70
C TRP A 14 7.78 -2.04 16.93
N LYS A 15 6.83 -2.11 17.88
CA LYS A 15 6.92 -3.02 19.04
C LYS A 15 6.88 -4.50 18.67
N ALA A 16 6.36 -4.86 17.50
CA ALA A 16 6.35 -6.23 16.97
C ALA A 16 7.67 -6.65 16.29
N GLY A 17 8.80 -5.98 16.58
CA GLY A 17 10.11 -6.36 16.04
C GLY A 17 10.31 -5.96 14.57
N GLY A 18 9.73 -4.82 14.14
CA GLY A 18 9.85 -4.31 12.77
C GLY A 18 11.29 -3.94 12.38
N VAL A 19 12.08 -4.93 11.97
CA VAL A 19 13.29 -4.73 11.17
C VAL A 19 12.89 -4.80 9.71
N VAL A 20 12.94 -3.67 9.01
CA VAL A 20 12.75 -3.63 7.55
C VAL A 20 14.01 -4.15 6.87
N ARG A 21 13.99 -5.44 6.52
CA ARG A 21 14.56 -5.92 5.26
C ARG A 21 13.45 -6.65 4.52
N GLU A 22 13.05 -6.07 3.38
CA GLU A 22 12.11 -6.64 2.40
C GLU A 22 10.65 -6.91 2.83
N GLY A 23 10.21 -6.44 4.01
CA GLY A 23 8.79 -6.22 4.28
C GLY A 23 7.90 -7.48 4.29
N LEU A 24 8.49 -8.65 4.58
CA LEU A 24 7.79 -9.93 4.69
C LEU A 24 8.13 -10.64 5.99
N LEU A 25 7.11 -11.23 6.61
CA LEU A 25 7.29 -12.35 7.54
C LEU A 25 7.67 -13.57 6.69
N HIS A 26 8.97 -13.77 6.49
CA HIS A 26 9.47 -14.98 5.86
C HIS A 26 10.52 -15.72 6.63
N ARG A 27 10.28 -17.02 6.77
CA ARG A 27 11.22 -18.04 7.23
C ARG A 27 12.08 -18.57 6.09
N HIS A 28 12.54 -17.73 5.18
CA HIS A 28 13.65 -18.19 4.36
C HIS A 28 14.90 -18.12 5.24
N ARG A 29 15.31 -19.27 5.79
CA ARG A 29 16.72 -19.45 6.15
C ARG A 29 17.48 -19.15 4.87
N ALA A 30 18.25 -18.06 4.87
CA ALA A 30 19.16 -17.81 3.78
C ALA A 30 20.18 -18.96 3.78
N GLU A 31 20.03 -19.86 2.81
CA GLU A 31 20.92 -20.99 2.64
C GLU A 31 22.30 -20.49 2.21
N GLY A 32 23.36 -21.09 2.76
CA GLY A 32 24.74 -20.70 2.45
C GLY A 32 25.29 -19.49 3.21
N LEU A 33 24.57 -18.94 4.20
CA LEU A 33 25.14 -17.95 5.12
C LEU A 33 26.15 -18.60 6.08
N ASP A 34 27.20 -17.85 6.42
CA ASP A 34 28.05 -18.20 7.55
C ASP A 34 27.29 -18.10 8.88
N GLU A 35 27.88 -18.65 9.94
CA GLU A 35 27.22 -18.77 11.25
C GLU A 35 26.90 -17.39 11.87
N ALA A 36 27.74 -16.37 11.65
CA ALA A 36 27.54 -15.03 12.19
C ALA A 36 26.36 -14.34 11.50
N HIS A 37 26.33 -14.39 10.17
CA HIS A 37 25.22 -13.87 9.37
C HIS A 37 23.93 -14.64 9.61
N ARG A 38 24.00 -15.96 9.85
CA ARG A 38 22.84 -16.78 10.25
C ARG A 38 22.26 -16.30 11.58
N ILE A 39 23.10 -16.07 12.60
CA ILE A 39 22.67 -15.56 13.91
C ILE A 39 22.07 -14.16 13.77
N LEU A 40 22.69 -13.28 12.99
CA LEU A 40 22.18 -11.94 12.73
C LEU A 40 20.89 -11.93 11.90
N ALA A 41 20.67 -12.92 11.04
CA ALA A 41 19.46 -13.08 10.23
C ALA A 41 18.35 -13.87 10.94
N ALA A 42 18.63 -14.53 12.06
CA ALA A 42 17.63 -15.31 12.79
C ALA A 42 16.44 -14.42 13.19
N PRO A 43 15.18 -14.84 13.01
CA PRO A 43 14.02 -14.01 13.29
C PRO A 43 13.68 -13.97 14.79
N HIS A 44 13.94 -15.05 15.53
CA HIS A 44 13.59 -15.19 16.95
C HIS A 44 14.78 -15.68 17.79
N VAL A 45 14.71 -15.47 19.10
CA VAL A 45 15.73 -15.96 20.05
C VAL A 45 15.92 -17.47 19.99
N PHE A 46 14.86 -18.21 19.67
CA PHE A 46 14.90 -19.68 19.50
C PHE A 46 15.74 -20.11 18.28
N ASP A 47 15.70 -19.36 17.18
CA ASP A 47 16.41 -19.72 15.93
C ASP A 47 17.90 -19.33 15.97
N VAL A 48 18.26 -18.42 16.89
CA VAL A 48 19.66 -18.10 17.20
C VAL A 48 20.35 -19.34 17.78
N LEU A 49 19.76 -19.96 18.80
CA LEU A 49 20.38 -21.00 19.63
C LEU A 49 19.99 -22.44 19.26
N LEU A 50 18.74 -22.69 18.86
CA LEU A 50 18.17 -24.05 18.77
C LEU A 50 17.50 -24.29 17.41
N PRO A 51 18.27 -24.42 16.32
CA PRO A 51 17.74 -24.39 14.96
C PRO A 51 16.75 -25.51 14.59
N GLU A 52 16.68 -26.65 15.28
CA GLU A 52 15.95 -27.83 14.75
C GLU A 52 15.01 -28.52 15.77
N ASP A 53 15.40 -28.77 17.03
CA ASP A 53 14.56 -29.53 17.98
C ASP A 53 14.07 -28.70 19.19
N VAL A 54 12.75 -28.62 19.37
CA VAL A 54 12.07 -27.85 20.44
C VAL A 54 11.46 -28.74 21.52
N GLU A 55 11.12 -29.99 21.19
CA GLU A 55 10.38 -30.88 22.09
C GLU A 55 11.14 -31.20 23.39
N THR A 56 12.46 -31.06 23.38
CA THR A 56 13.33 -31.31 24.53
C THR A 56 13.88 -30.06 25.21
N LEU A 57 13.39 -28.86 24.84
CA LEU A 57 13.90 -27.57 25.32
C LEU A 57 14.06 -27.57 26.84
N ASP A 58 15.30 -27.45 27.31
CA ASP A 58 15.69 -27.30 28.71
C ASP A 58 16.86 -26.31 28.87
N GLU A 59 17.11 -25.87 30.11
CA GLU A 59 18.16 -24.90 30.44
C GLU A 59 19.58 -25.43 30.10
N LYS A 60 19.79 -26.74 30.21
CA LYS A 60 21.10 -27.37 29.93
C LYS A 60 21.42 -27.33 28.44
N GLN A 61 20.43 -27.58 27.59
CA GLN A 61 20.54 -27.52 26.15
C GLN A 61 20.81 -26.10 25.66
N VAL A 62 20.09 -25.11 26.19
CA VAL A 62 20.33 -23.69 25.87
C VAL A 62 21.78 -23.30 26.18
N ARG A 63 22.27 -23.62 27.38
CA ARG A 63 23.67 -23.35 27.78
C ARG A 63 24.69 -24.11 26.95
N SER A 64 24.41 -25.37 26.61
CA SER A 64 25.27 -26.19 25.77
C SER A 64 25.36 -25.63 24.35
N ALA A 65 24.23 -25.23 23.77
CA ALA A 65 24.15 -24.60 22.45
C ALA A 65 24.90 -23.26 22.43
N TYR A 66 24.70 -22.43 23.46
CA TYR A 66 25.43 -21.18 23.63
C TYR A 66 26.94 -21.39 23.64
N ARG A 67 27.46 -22.30 24.47
CA ARG A 67 28.91 -22.58 24.54
C ARG A 67 29.49 -23.02 23.20
N LYS A 68 28.78 -23.88 22.47
CA LYS A 68 29.21 -24.36 21.14
C LYS A 68 29.23 -23.23 20.13
N LEU A 69 28.17 -22.41 20.06
CA LEU A 69 28.06 -21.32 19.10
C LEU A 69 29.02 -20.17 19.43
N ALA A 70 29.16 -19.80 20.71
CA ALA A 70 30.05 -18.73 21.16
C ALA A 70 31.51 -18.98 20.77
N LEU A 71 31.96 -20.24 20.78
CA LEU A 71 33.30 -20.60 20.29
C LEU A 71 33.47 -20.43 18.79
N ARG A 72 32.40 -20.62 18.01
CA ARG A 72 32.40 -20.53 16.54
C ARG A 72 32.30 -19.09 16.06
N VAL A 73 31.55 -18.24 16.76
CA VAL A 73 31.38 -16.82 16.40
C VAL A 73 32.20 -15.85 17.24
N HIS A 74 33.20 -16.34 18.00
CA HIS A 74 34.08 -15.48 18.77
C HIS A 74 34.90 -14.56 17.83
N PRO A 75 34.88 -13.23 18.02
CA PRO A 75 35.57 -12.28 17.13
C PRO A 75 37.07 -12.56 17.00
N ASP A 76 37.75 -12.83 18.13
CA ASP A 76 39.21 -13.02 18.16
C ASP A 76 39.70 -14.33 17.50
N LYS A 77 38.77 -15.23 17.14
CA LYS A 77 39.10 -16.53 16.51
C LYS A 77 38.88 -16.54 15.00
N GLN A 78 38.48 -15.40 14.41
CA GLN A 78 38.22 -15.29 12.98
C GLN A 78 39.47 -14.89 12.22
N SER A 79 39.54 -15.29 10.94
CA SER A 79 40.60 -14.87 10.01
C SER A 79 40.53 -13.37 9.72
N GLU A 80 41.66 -12.76 9.34
CA GLU A 80 41.75 -11.34 8.98
C GLU A 80 40.81 -10.92 7.82
N SER A 81 40.39 -11.86 6.98
CA SER A 81 39.45 -11.62 5.86
C SER A 81 37.96 -11.68 6.25
N ALA A 82 37.63 -12.00 7.50
CA ALA A 82 36.24 -12.13 7.96
C ALA A 82 35.62 -10.76 8.32
N ASP A 83 34.29 -10.63 8.21
CA ASP A 83 33.58 -9.45 8.67
C ASP A 83 33.51 -9.41 10.20
N ILE A 84 34.57 -8.88 10.82
CA ILE A 84 34.70 -8.80 12.28
C ILE A 84 33.50 -8.11 12.94
N LYS A 85 32.87 -7.12 12.26
CA LYS A 85 31.69 -6.43 12.80
C LYS A 85 30.48 -7.36 12.86
N ALA A 86 30.26 -8.17 11.82
CA ALA A 86 29.19 -9.17 11.82
C ALA A 86 29.39 -10.19 12.94
N PHE A 87 30.62 -10.66 13.18
CA PHE A 87 30.92 -11.60 14.26
C PHE A 87 30.75 -11.00 15.65
N GLN A 88 31.16 -9.74 15.86
CA GLN A 88 30.89 -9.02 17.11
C GLN A 88 29.39 -8.87 17.37
N GLY A 89 28.62 -8.49 16.35
CA GLY A 89 27.17 -8.40 16.44
C GLY A 89 26.50 -9.74 16.72
N ALA A 90 26.95 -10.81 16.05
CA ALA A 90 26.45 -12.16 16.26
C ALA A 90 26.72 -12.66 17.68
N PHE A 91 27.94 -12.44 18.20
CA PHE A 91 28.32 -12.84 19.55
C PHE A 91 27.47 -12.11 20.62
N ALA A 92 27.29 -10.79 20.48
CA ALA A 92 26.44 -10.00 21.37
C ALA A 92 24.98 -10.47 21.33
N ARG A 93 24.44 -10.70 20.12
CA ARG A 93 23.08 -11.21 19.94
C ARG A 93 22.91 -12.59 20.57
N LEU A 94 23.90 -13.47 20.40
CA LEU A 94 23.90 -14.82 20.98
C LEU A 94 23.83 -14.78 22.51
N GLY A 95 24.60 -13.90 23.17
CA GLY A 95 24.56 -13.71 24.62
C GLY A 95 23.20 -13.23 25.11
N SER A 96 22.68 -12.13 24.55
CA SER A 96 21.36 -11.58 24.91
C SER A 96 20.21 -12.58 24.67
N SER A 97 20.31 -13.40 23.63
CA SER A 97 19.31 -14.43 23.31
C SER A 97 19.35 -15.59 24.32
N CYS A 98 20.53 -15.95 24.83
CA CYS A 98 20.70 -16.97 25.86
C CYS A 98 20.07 -16.50 27.19
N GLU A 99 20.37 -15.27 27.61
CA GLU A 99 19.79 -14.68 28.82
C GLU A 99 18.26 -14.61 28.74
N SER A 100 17.73 -14.19 27.59
CA SER A 100 16.27 -14.15 27.36
C SER A 100 15.64 -15.54 27.46
N LEU A 101 16.27 -16.57 26.87
CA LEU A 101 15.77 -17.94 26.95
C LEU A 101 15.83 -18.52 28.37
N GLU A 102 16.91 -18.27 29.10
CA GLU A 102 17.00 -18.68 30.51
C GLU A 102 15.91 -18.03 31.36
N ALA A 103 15.64 -16.73 31.16
CA ALA A 103 14.55 -16.02 31.84
C ALA A 103 13.17 -16.60 31.51
N MET A 104 12.89 -16.88 30.23
CA MET A 104 11.62 -17.50 29.82
C MET A 104 11.44 -18.92 30.39
N LEU A 105 12.51 -19.72 30.39
CA LEU A 105 12.49 -21.09 30.94
C LEU A 105 12.30 -21.11 32.46
N ALA A 106 12.86 -20.13 33.16
CA ALA A 106 12.69 -19.99 34.61
C ALA A 106 11.27 -19.57 34.99
N GLU A 107 10.61 -18.75 34.17
CA GLU A 107 9.24 -18.31 34.41
C GLU A 107 8.21 -19.43 34.20
N ASP A 108 8.22 -20.07 33.02
CA ASP A 108 7.32 -21.19 32.72
C ASP A 108 7.83 -22.01 31.52
N LEU A 109 8.26 -23.24 31.79
CA LEU A 109 8.79 -24.17 30.79
C LEU A 109 7.77 -24.51 29.70
N GLU A 110 6.51 -24.74 30.08
CA GLU A 110 5.46 -25.14 29.14
C GLU A 110 5.07 -23.98 28.23
N ALA A 111 4.91 -22.78 28.78
CA ALA A 111 4.62 -21.58 28.00
C ALA A 111 5.80 -21.19 27.09
N CYS A 112 7.05 -21.41 27.51
CA CYS A 112 8.22 -21.19 26.66
C CYS A 112 8.26 -22.16 25.46
N ARG A 113 7.96 -23.44 25.69
CA ARG A 113 7.84 -24.45 24.61
C ARG A 113 6.70 -24.12 23.67
N GLU A 114 5.55 -23.73 24.22
CA GLU A 114 4.39 -23.33 23.43
C GLU A 114 4.72 -22.07 22.61
N LEU A 115 5.42 -21.09 23.18
CA LEU A 115 5.84 -19.89 22.47
C LEU A 115 6.73 -20.25 21.26
N CYS A 116 7.70 -21.14 21.46
CA CYS A 116 8.55 -21.62 20.37
C CYS A 116 7.72 -22.36 19.30
N ARG A 117 6.73 -23.18 19.70
CA ARG A 117 5.82 -23.86 18.78
C ARG A 117 5.03 -22.86 17.93
N VAL A 118 4.47 -21.82 18.55
CA VAL A 118 3.72 -20.77 17.84
C VAL A 118 4.63 -20.03 16.85
N LEU A 119 5.79 -19.55 17.31
CA LEU A 119 6.75 -18.82 16.47
C LEU A 119 7.27 -19.66 15.30
N ARG A 120 7.26 -21.00 15.42
CA ARG A 120 7.63 -21.98 14.37
C ARG A 120 6.45 -22.56 13.59
N SER A 121 5.22 -22.11 13.79
CA SER A 121 4.06 -22.59 13.04
C SER A 121 3.90 -21.96 11.65
N GLU A 122 3.56 -22.76 10.63
CA GLU A 122 3.32 -22.28 9.26
C GLU A 122 1.87 -21.82 9.03
N VAL A 123 1.48 -20.70 9.63
CA VAL A 123 0.08 -20.22 9.65
C VAL A 123 -0.44 -19.65 8.33
N HIS A 124 0.39 -19.63 7.29
CA HIS A 124 0.05 -19.12 5.96
C HIS A 124 -0.59 -20.20 5.06
N THR A 125 -0.54 -21.46 5.47
CA THR A 125 -1.30 -22.56 4.87
C THR A 125 -2.47 -22.94 5.75
N ARG A 126 -3.57 -23.46 5.18
CA ARG A 126 -4.69 -23.97 5.97
C ARG A 126 -4.27 -25.16 6.81
N ALA A 127 -3.41 -26.03 6.29
CA ALA A 127 -2.88 -27.17 7.03
C ALA A 127 -2.08 -26.72 8.26
N GLY A 128 -1.17 -25.75 8.10
CA GLY A 128 -0.35 -25.25 9.20
C GLY A 128 -1.14 -24.39 10.21
N ALA A 129 -2.11 -23.61 9.75
CA ALA A 129 -3.02 -22.88 10.63
C ALA A 129 -3.91 -23.84 11.44
N ALA A 130 -4.47 -24.87 10.79
CA ALA A 130 -5.24 -25.92 11.44
C ALA A 130 -4.40 -26.70 12.46
N ALA A 131 -3.15 -27.03 12.13
CA ALA A 131 -2.24 -27.73 13.04
C ALA A 131 -1.88 -26.89 14.27
N LEU A 132 -1.67 -25.57 14.11
CA LEU A 132 -1.43 -24.68 15.25
C LEU A 132 -2.66 -24.61 16.18
N LEU A 133 -3.83 -24.39 15.58
CA LEU A 133 -5.09 -24.19 16.32
C LEU A 133 -5.70 -25.52 16.83
N GLY A 134 -5.27 -26.67 16.33
CA GLY A 134 -5.82 -27.97 16.69
C GLY A 134 -7.25 -28.19 16.18
N VAL A 135 -7.57 -27.70 14.97
CA VAL A 135 -8.92 -27.75 14.38
C VAL A 135 -8.90 -28.69 13.16
N ASP A 136 -9.77 -29.71 13.14
CA ASP A 136 -9.79 -30.78 12.12
C ASP A 136 -10.40 -30.39 10.74
N LYS A 137 -10.70 -29.10 10.52
CA LYS A 137 -11.55 -28.64 9.40
C LYS A 137 -10.78 -27.84 8.35
N ALA A 138 -9.76 -28.43 7.73
CA ALA A 138 -9.04 -27.78 6.63
C ALA A 138 -9.91 -27.54 5.36
N SER A 139 -11.05 -28.25 5.22
CA SER A 139 -11.82 -28.36 3.98
C SER A 139 -13.29 -27.91 4.03
N THR A 140 -13.82 -27.40 5.15
CA THR A 140 -15.27 -27.15 5.24
C THR A 140 -15.68 -25.81 4.61
N SER A 141 -16.74 -25.85 3.80
CA SER A 141 -17.44 -24.71 3.20
C SER A 141 -18.24 -23.85 4.20
N ASP A 142 -18.27 -24.25 5.48
CA ASP A 142 -18.91 -23.54 6.59
C ASP A 142 -17.94 -22.56 7.25
N VAL A 143 -17.95 -21.32 6.75
CA VAL A 143 -17.04 -20.24 7.16
C VAL A 143 -17.37 -19.71 8.56
N GLU A 144 -18.64 -19.73 8.97
CA GLU A 144 -19.08 -19.19 10.26
C GLU A 144 -18.76 -20.14 11.43
N GLY A 145 -19.03 -21.44 11.27
CA GLY A 145 -18.68 -22.44 12.26
C GLY A 145 -17.17 -22.54 12.49
N ALA A 146 -16.39 -22.50 11.41
CA ALA A 146 -14.93 -22.54 11.47
C ALA A 146 -14.32 -21.29 12.16
N LYS A 147 -14.94 -20.12 12.01
CA LYS A 147 -14.47 -18.88 12.62
C LYS A 147 -14.54 -18.89 14.15
N SER A 148 -15.69 -19.27 14.69
CA SER A 148 -15.90 -19.30 16.16
C SER A 148 -14.96 -20.30 16.85
N GLU A 149 -14.76 -21.46 16.22
CA GLU A 149 -13.87 -22.51 16.71
C GLU A 149 -12.39 -22.07 16.68
N ALA A 150 -11.95 -21.48 15.56
CA ALA A 150 -10.60 -20.93 15.41
C ALA A 150 -10.31 -19.79 16.40
N GLU A 151 -11.24 -18.85 16.57
CA GLU A 151 -11.10 -17.75 17.53
C GLU A 151 -10.98 -18.26 18.98
N LYS A 152 -11.74 -19.30 19.34
CA LYS A 152 -11.67 -19.92 20.67
C LYS A 152 -10.33 -20.61 20.88
N ALA A 153 -9.83 -21.35 19.89
CA ALA A 153 -8.54 -22.02 19.95
C ALA A 153 -7.38 -21.01 20.08
N ALA A 154 -7.38 -19.95 19.28
CA ALA A 154 -6.37 -18.88 19.36
C ALA A 154 -6.35 -18.22 20.74
N LYS A 155 -7.51 -17.89 21.30
CA LYS A 155 -7.62 -17.34 22.67
C LYS A 155 -7.06 -18.29 23.73
N GLN A 156 -7.24 -19.60 23.57
CA GLN A 156 -6.67 -20.60 24.50
C GLN A 156 -5.14 -20.64 24.42
N ILE A 157 -4.56 -20.56 23.21
CA ILE A 157 -3.10 -20.50 23.02
C ILE A 157 -2.54 -19.22 23.66
N VAL A 158 -3.11 -18.05 23.34
CA VAL A 158 -2.68 -16.77 23.93
C VAL A 158 -2.78 -16.79 25.46
N LYS A 159 -3.81 -17.43 26.03
CA LYS A 159 -3.96 -17.60 27.48
C LYS A 159 -2.85 -18.46 28.08
N LYS A 160 -2.40 -19.54 27.40
CA LYS A 160 -1.25 -20.34 27.85
C LYS A 160 0.04 -19.53 27.84
N LEU A 161 0.18 -18.60 26.89
CA LEU A 161 1.34 -17.73 26.76
C LEU A 161 1.33 -16.53 27.71
N ALA A 162 0.26 -16.29 28.48
CA ALA A 162 0.10 -15.06 29.27
C ALA A 162 1.28 -14.74 30.20
N LYS A 163 1.94 -15.75 30.77
CA LYS A 163 3.13 -15.57 31.62
C LYS A 163 4.36 -15.08 30.84
N MET A 164 4.42 -15.34 29.53
CA MET A 164 5.49 -14.89 28.65
C MET A 164 5.36 -13.40 28.28
N GLN A 165 4.23 -12.75 28.57
CA GLN A 165 3.96 -11.36 28.15
C GLN A 165 5.03 -10.36 28.62
N VAL A 166 5.61 -10.58 29.80
CA VAL A 166 6.61 -9.68 30.40
C VAL A 166 8.04 -10.10 30.06
N VAL A 167 8.29 -11.41 29.98
CA VAL A 167 9.64 -11.98 29.87
C VAL A 167 10.06 -12.27 28.44
N ALA A 168 9.12 -12.44 27.51
CA ALA A 168 9.43 -12.79 26.13
C ALA A 168 9.30 -11.58 25.19
N PRO A 169 10.40 -11.15 24.52
CA PRO A 169 10.33 -10.06 23.55
C PRO A 169 9.44 -10.40 22.35
N ASP A 170 9.32 -11.69 22.02
CA ASP A 170 8.57 -12.20 20.87
C ASP A 170 7.09 -12.51 21.21
N TYR A 171 6.59 -12.17 22.41
CA TYR A 171 5.20 -12.46 22.81
C TYR A 171 4.16 -11.83 21.88
N SER A 172 4.31 -10.54 21.56
CA SER A 172 3.38 -9.84 20.66
C SER A 172 3.38 -10.43 19.26
N GLN A 173 4.49 -11.02 18.84
CA GLN A 173 4.59 -11.71 17.56
C GLN A 173 3.80 -13.03 17.59
N ALA A 174 3.86 -13.77 18.70
CA ALA A 174 3.06 -14.98 18.87
C ALA A 174 1.54 -14.69 18.88
N GLU A 175 1.10 -13.58 19.48
CA GLU A 175 -0.30 -13.12 19.38
C GLU A 175 -0.69 -12.85 17.93
N ALA A 176 0.16 -12.13 17.17
CA ALA A 176 -0.09 -11.83 15.77
C ALA A 176 -0.16 -13.10 14.90
N ILE A 177 0.66 -14.12 15.19
CA ILE A 177 0.63 -15.42 14.51
C ILE A 177 -0.68 -16.15 14.79
N CYS A 178 -1.19 -16.12 16.02
CA CYS A 178 -2.47 -16.71 16.37
C CYS A 178 -3.63 -16.02 15.63
N ASP A 179 -3.62 -14.69 15.58
CA ASP A 179 -4.62 -13.91 14.82
C ASP A 179 -4.55 -14.21 13.32
N GLU A 180 -3.36 -14.36 12.77
CA GLU A 180 -3.19 -14.70 11.35
C GLU A 180 -3.66 -16.12 11.05
N ALA A 181 -3.43 -17.09 11.94
CA ALA A 181 -3.97 -18.44 11.81
C ALA A 181 -5.50 -18.45 11.74
N VAL A 182 -6.18 -17.66 12.61
CA VAL A 182 -7.63 -17.50 12.57
C VAL A 182 -8.08 -16.94 11.24
N LYS A 183 -7.42 -15.87 10.77
CA LYS A 183 -7.73 -15.29 9.46
C LYS A 183 -7.60 -16.38 8.40
N THR A 184 -6.44 -17.06 8.30
CA THR A 184 -6.12 -18.16 7.36
C THR A 184 -7.19 -19.24 7.31
N MET A 185 -7.85 -19.55 8.43
CA MET A 185 -8.97 -20.49 8.46
C MET A 185 -10.28 -19.90 7.91
N CYS A 186 -10.58 -18.63 8.18
CA CYS A 186 -11.81 -17.95 7.74
C CYS A 186 -11.77 -17.41 6.29
N ARG A 187 -10.58 -17.45 5.71
CA ARG A 187 -10.22 -16.98 4.37
C ARG A 187 -11.03 -17.72 3.26
N VAL A 188 -11.94 -17.02 2.56
CA VAL A 188 -12.86 -17.61 1.55
C VAL A 188 -12.19 -17.85 0.20
N CYS A 189 -11.76 -19.09 -0.06
CA CYS A 189 -11.04 -19.49 -1.26
C CYS A 189 -11.68 -20.74 -1.91
N THR A 190 -11.61 -20.87 -3.25
CA THR A 190 -12.09 -22.08 -3.94
C THR A 190 -11.03 -23.19 -3.85
N PRO A 191 -11.40 -24.48 -3.93
CA PRO A 191 -10.43 -25.58 -3.87
C PRO A 191 -9.32 -25.49 -4.93
N GLU A 192 -9.64 -24.96 -6.11
CA GLU A 192 -8.71 -24.80 -7.23
C GLU A 192 -7.70 -23.66 -7.00
N SER A 193 -8.08 -22.67 -6.19
CA SER A 193 -7.27 -21.48 -5.94
C SER A 193 -6.43 -21.54 -4.67
N LEU A 194 -6.76 -22.47 -3.76
CA LEU A 194 -6.08 -22.65 -2.48
C LEU A 194 -4.58 -22.98 -2.63
N PRO A 195 -4.14 -23.96 -3.45
CA PRO A 195 -2.71 -24.31 -3.54
C PRO A 195 -1.86 -23.13 -4.04
N ARG A 196 -2.38 -22.36 -5.00
CA ARG A 196 -1.69 -21.20 -5.56
C ARG A 196 -1.55 -20.06 -4.55
N MET A 197 -2.62 -19.82 -3.80
CA MET A 197 -2.66 -18.80 -2.76
C MET A 197 -1.69 -19.13 -1.61
N GLU A 198 -1.61 -20.39 -1.21
CA GLU A 198 -0.63 -20.86 -0.23
C GLU A 198 0.82 -20.71 -0.75
N SER A 199 1.06 -20.98 -2.04
CA SER A 199 2.36 -20.76 -2.69
C SER A 199 2.77 -19.29 -2.69
N LEU A 200 1.85 -18.37 -3.03
CA LEU A 200 2.12 -16.93 -3.02
C LEU A 200 2.44 -16.41 -1.62
N MET A 201 1.74 -16.93 -0.60
CA MET A 201 2.01 -16.58 0.79
C MET A 201 3.32 -17.20 1.32
N LYS A 202 3.83 -18.27 0.69
CA LYS A 202 5.15 -18.89 0.95
C LYS A 202 6.33 -18.17 0.30
N GLU A 203 6.13 -17.56 -0.86
CA GLU A 203 7.21 -16.88 -1.60
C GLU A 203 7.39 -15.44 -1.16
N GLY A 204 6.29 -14.79 -0.75
CA GLY A 204 6.29 -13.47 -0.16
C GLY A 204 6.70 -12.41 -1.17
N ILE A 205 5.86 -11.40 -1.29
CA ILE A 205 6.09 -10.32 -2.23
C ILE A 205 6.81 -9.20 -1.49
N PRO A 206 8.06 -8.84 -1.87
CA PRO A 206 8.76 -7.74 -1.22
C PRO A 206 7.93 -6.47 -1.37
N MET A 207 7.46 -5.93 -0.25
CA MET A 207 6.62 -4.74 -0.25
C MET A 207 7.46 -3.52 -0.64
N SER A 208 7.43 -3.15 -1.92
CA SER A 208 7.74 -1.78 -2.32
C SER A 208 6.64 -0.87 -1.77
N ARG A 209 7.02 0.29 -1.22
CA ARG A 209 6.13 1.26 -0.56
C ARG A 209 5.06 1.77 -1.51
N ALA A 210 3.98 1.03 -1.70
CA ALA A 210 2.75 1.48 -2.32
C ALA A 210 1.71 1.70 -1.20
N LEU A 211 1.36 2.96 -0.96
CA LEU A 211 0.23 3.34 -0.12
C LEU A 211 -1.05 2.72 -0.71
N GLY A 212 -1.73 1.86 0.06
CA GLY A 212 -3.14 1.50 -0.23
C GLY A 212 -3.53 0.02 -0.28
N ALA A 213 -2.65 -0.95 -0.08
CA ALA A 213 -3.04 -2.37 -0.15
C ALA A 213 -3.65 -2.91 1.17
N ARG A 214 -4.74 -2.30 1.65
CA ARG A 214 -5.52 -2.79 2.81
C ARG A 214 -6.33 -4.06 2.48
N ASP A 215 -6.52 -4.39 1.21
CA ASP A 215 -7.45 -5.43 0.73
C ASP A 215 -6.83 -6.83 0.59
N LEU A 216 -5.53 -6.98 0.89
CA LEU A 216 -4.83 -8.27 0.84
C LEU A 216 -4.95 -9.11 2.14
N ARG A 217 -5.90 -8.77 3.04
CA ARG A 217 -6.02 -9.36 4.39
C ARG A 217 -7.08 -10.49 4.53
N ALA A 218 -7.70 -10.95 3.46
CA ALA A 218 -8.44 -12.23 3.35
C ALA A 218 -8.40 -12.68 1.87
N PRO A 219 -8.38 -13.96 1.48
CA PRO A 219 -7.64 -14.34 0.32
C PRO A 219 -8.58 -14.92 -0.71
N ARG A 220 -8.47 -14.35 -1.87
CA ARG A 220 -8.74 -15.05 -3.10
C ARG A 220 -7.44 -14.96 -3.88
N PRO A 221 -7.17 -15.89 -4.79
CA PRO A 221 -5.88 -15.97 -5.48
C PRO A 221 -5.58 -14.62 -6.14
N VAL A 222 -4.58 -13.88 -5.65
CA VAL A 222 -4.47 -12.46 -6.01
C VAL A 222 -3.91 -12.26 -7.40
N VAL A 223 -3.07 -13.17 -7.91
CA VAL A 223 -2.64 -13.13 -9.31
C VAL A 223 -2.72 -14.53 -9.88
N LEU A 224 -3.79 -14.78 -10.66
CA LEU A 224 -4.07 -15.99 -11.43
C LEU A 224 -3.35 -16.03 -12.80
N MET A 225 -2.38 -15.15 -13.02
CA MET A 225 -1.87 -14.78 -14.35
C MET A 225 -0.43 -15.25 -14.59
N GLU A 226 -0.07 -15.55 -15.83
CA GLU A 226 1.32 -15.75 -16.29
C GLU A 226 1.91 -14.38 -16.62
N PRO A 227 3.00 -13.93 -15.96
CA PRO A 227 3.59 -12.63 -16.25
C PRO A 227 4.26 -12.66 -17.63
N LYS A 228 3.70 -11.89 -18.57
CA LYS A 228 4.33 -11.64 -19.87
C LYS A 228 5.07 -10.30 -19.81
N SER A 229 6.34 -10.32 -20.18
CA SER A 229 7.13 -9.10 -20.34
C SER A 229 7.19 -8.71 -21.82
N ALA A 230 7.09 -7.41 -22.07
CA ALA A 230 7.27 -6.82 -23.39
C ALA A 230 8.08 -5.52 -23.24
N ALA A 231 9.02 -5.29 -24.14
CA ALA A 231 9.84 -4.10 -24.17
C ALA A 231 9.48 -3.28 -25.41
N PHE A 232 9.29 -1.97 -25.24
CA PHE A 232 8.96 -1.04 -26.32
C PHE A 232 9.99 0.08 -26.36
N THR A 233 10.46 0.43 -27.56
CA THR A 233 11.35 1.58 -27.76
C THR A 233 10.49 2.79 -28.14
N VAL A 234 10.57 3.85 -27.34
CA VAL A 234 9.85 5.10 -27.60
C VAL A 234 10.76 6.07 -28.35
N PRO A 235 10.35 6.59 -29.52
CA PRO A 235 11.14 7.59 -30.23
C PRO A 235 11.31 8.87 -29.39
N ALA A 236 12.52 9.43 -29.40
CA ALA A 236 12.82 10.66 -28.67
C ALA A 236 11.90 11.81 -29.13
N GLY A 237 11.39 12.59 -28.16
CA GLY A 237 10.53 13.75 -28.43
C GLY A 237 9.06 13.41 -28.73
N THR A 238 8.65 12.14 -28.64
CA THR A 238 7.25 11.75 -28.81
C THR A 238 6.53 11.62 -27.47
N THR A 239 5.24 11.92 -27.47
CA THR A 239 4.35 11.60 -26.34
C THR A 239 3.74 10.23 -26.59
N VAL A 240 3.96 9.31 -25.66
CA VAL A 240 3.39 7.97 -25.66
C VAL A 240 2.37 7.83 -24.54
N ARG A 241 1.32 7.06 -24.79
CA ARG A 241 0.38 6.65 -23.75
C ARG A 241 0.45 5.15 -23.56
N ILE A 242 0.47 4.73 -22.30
CA ILE A 242 0.45 3.35 -21.88
C ILE A 242 -0.89 3.10 -21.21
N GLY A 243 -1.70 2.22 -21.79
CA GLY A 243 -2.94 1.73 -21.20
C GLY A 243 -2.71 0.39 -20.52
N LEU A 244 -3.08 0.26 -19.25
CA LEU A 244 -3.15 -1.01 -18.54
C LEU A 244 -4.64 -1.30 -18.29
N LEU A 245 -5.13 -2.38 -18.87
CA LEU A 245 -6.55 -2.74 -18.87
C LEU A 245 -6.73 -4.08 -18.14
N CYS A 246 -7.83 -4.23 -17.42
CA CYS A 246 -8.13 -5.44 -16.69
C CYS A 246 -9.64 -5.67 -16.59
N SER A 247 -10.04 -6.95 -16.65
CA SER A 247 -11.44 -7.39 -16.72
C SER A 247 -12.12 -6.87 -18.00
N SER A 248 -13.31 -6.27 -17.92
CA SER A 248 -14.10 -5.87 -19.08
C SER A 248 -13.51 -4.73 -19.91
N THR A 249 -12.53 -3.99 -19.41
CA THR A 249 -11.79 -3.01 -20.23
C THR A 249 -10.79 -3.70 -21.15
N ALA A 250 -10.34 -4.92 -20.82
CA ALA A 250 -9.38 -5.67 -21.63
C ALA A 250 -10.00 -6.20 -22.94
N SER A 251 -11.32 -6.21 -23.06
CA SER A 251 -12.04 -6.56 -24.30
C SER A 251 -12.31 -5.36 -25.20
N LEU A 252 -11.94 -4.14 -24.80
CA LEU A 252 -12.06 -2.96 -25.66
C LEU A 252 -11.11 -3.07 -26.86
N SER A 253 -11.56 -2.62 -28.02
CA SER A 253 -10.72 -2.63 -29.22
C SER A 253 -9.66 -1.53 -29.19
N ASP A 254 -8.49 -1.83 -29.75
CA ASP A 254 -7.38 -0.86 -29.89
C ASP A 254 -7.83 0.44 -30.57
N ASP A 255 -8.69 0.36 -31.58
CA ASP A 255 -9.23 1.53 -32.29
C ASP A 255 -10.08 2.43 -31.36
N SER A 256 -10.89 1.84 -30.49
CA SER A 256 -11.67 2.59 -29.50
C SER A 256 -10.77 3.28 -28.47
N LEU A 257 -9.77 2.54 -27.97
CA LEU A 257 -8.79 3.04 -26.99
C LEU A 257 -7.99 4.21 -27.58
N VAL A 258 -7.51 4.08 -28.82
CA VAL A 258 -6.75 5.12 -29.52
C VAL A 258 -7.62 6.36 -29.78
N LYS A 259 -8.86 6.19 -30.27
CA LYS A 259 -9.79 7.31 -30.50
C LYS A 259 -10.10 8.08 -29.23
N SER A 260 -10.43 7.37 -28.16
CA SER A 260 -10.69 7.93 -26.83
C SER A 260 -9.48 8.70 -26.30
N ALA A 261 -8.29 8.10 -26.38
CA ALA A 261 -7.09 8.75 -25.91
C ALA A 261 -6.77 10.00 -26.75
N ALA A 262 -6.96 9.96 -28.07
CA ALA A 262 -6.76 11.10 -28.96
C ALA A 262 -7.66 12.29 -28.58
N SER A 263 -8.93 12.06 -28.24
CA SER A 263 -9.84 13.15 -27.84
C SER A 263 -9.50 13.83 -26.52
N HIS A 264 -8.65 13.22 -25.70
CA HIS A 264 -8.32 13.72 -24.36
C HIS A 264 -6.94 14.37 -24.24
N GLU A 265 -6.11 14.34 -25.29
CA GLU A 265 -4.80 14.99 -25.31
C GLU A 265 -3.97 14.72 -24.02
N LYS A 266 -3.66 15.71 -23.19
CA LYS A 266 -2.83 15.52 -22.00
C LYS A 266 -3.58 15.00 -20.77
N ARG A 267 -4.77 14.41 -20.95
CA ARG A 267 -5.70 14.01 -19.87
C ARG A 267 -5.82 12.48 -19.79
N PRO A 268 -4.79 11.79 -19.25
CA PRO A 268 -4.81 10.33 -19.16
C PRO A 268 -5.94 9.81 -18.27
N LYS A 269 -6.31 10.51 -17.18
CA LYS A 269 -7.38 10.06 -16.30
C LYS A 269 -8.73 10.12 -17.01
N ALA A 270 -9.02 11.18 -17.78
CA ALA A 270 -10.21 11.23 -18.63
C ALA A 270 -10.28 10.06 -19.62
N SER A 271 -9.15 9.67 -20.21
CA SER A 271 -9.08 8.50 -21.10
C SER A 271 -9.42 7.19 -20.35
N ALA A 272 -8.81 6.98 -19.19
CA ALA A 272 -9.09 5.79 -18.37
C ALA A 272 -10.55 5.73 -17.89
N LEU A 273 -11.14 6.88 -17.51
CA LEU A 273 -12.54 6.96 -17.12
C LEU A 273 -13.48 6.64 -18.29
N GLN A 274 -13.19 7.17 -19.48
CA GLN A 274 -13.97 6.84 -20.67
C GLN A 274 -13.88 5.36 -21.04
N TRP A 275 -12.71 4.74 -20.89
CA TRP A 275 -12.55 3.29 -21.10
C TRP A 275 -13.37 2.48 -20.09
N ASN A 276 -13.36 2.86 -18.81
CA ASN A 276 -14.21 2.21 -17.80
C ASN A 276 -15.71 2.38 -18.11
N ALA A 277 -16.12 3.55 -18.62
CA ALA A 277 -17.51 3.81 -19.00
C ALA A 277 -17.93 3.06 -20.28
N ALA A 278 -16.99 2.80 -21.19
CA ALA A 278 -17.23 2.03 -22.42
C ALA A 278 -17.17 0.51 -22.21
N ALA A 279 -16.67 0.05 -21.06
CA ALA A 279 -16.60 -1.37 -20.72
C ALA A 279 -18.00 -1.93 -20.45
N ASP A 280 -18.14 -3.25 -20.56
CA ASP A 280 -19.42 -3.94 -20.32
C ASP A 280 -19.93 -3.66 -18.91
N SER A 281 -21.09 -2.99 -18.82
CA SER A 281 -21.74 -2.62 -17.56
C SER A 281 -22.25 -3.81 -16.75
N SER A 282 -22.36 -4.99 -17.38
CA SER A 282 -22.76 -6.24 -16.71
C SER A 282 -21.59 -6.98 -16.04
N ALA A 283 -20.35 -6.55 -16.32
CA ALA A 283 -19.16 -7.17 -15.75
C ALA A 283 -19.00 -6.83 -14.26
N ALA A 284 -18.50 -7.80 -13.49
CA ALA A 284 -18.32 -7.66 -12.04
C ALA A 284 -17.28 -6.58 -11.64
N CYS A 285 -16.34 -6.26 -12.53
CA CYS A 285 -15.40 -5.17 -12.36
C CYS A 285 -14.89 -4.64 -13.71
N SER A 286 -14.58 -3.35 -13.77
CA SER A 286 -13.87 -2.69 -14.86
C SER A 286 -12.75 -1.84 -14.25
N THR A 287 -11.52 -2.01 -14.75
CA THR A 287 -10.39 -1.20 -14.27
C THR A 287 -9.49 -0.84 -15.43
N ALA A 288 -9.04 0.41 -15.46
CA ALA A 288 -8.12 0.90 -16.46
C ALA A 288 -7.19 1.94 -15.84
N VAL A 289 -5.92 1.89 -16.25
CA VAL A 289 -4.92 2.91 -15.96
C VAL A 289 -4.40 3.43 -17.28
N CYS A 290 -4.32 4.76 -17.41
CA CYS A 290 -3.65 5.41 -18.52
C CYS A 290 -2.49 6.23 -17.97
N ILE A 291 -1.31 6.04 -18.56
CA ILE A 291 -0.10 6.77 -18.23
C ILE A 291 0.33 7.52 -19.48
N SER A 292 0.56 8.82 -19.37
CA SER A 292 1.15 9.60 -20.47
C SER A 292 2.60 9.91 -20.15
N VAL A 293 3.49 9.56 -21.07
CA VAL A 293 4.93 9.83 -21.00
C VAL A 293 5.26 10.71 -22.19
N GLY A 294 5.91 11.85 -21.96
CA GLY A 294 6.29 12.74 -23.04
C GLY A 294 7.48 13.62 -22.65
N PRO A 295 8.07 14.33 -23.61
CA PRO A 295 9.16 15.24 -23.33
C PRO A 295 8.68 16.34 -22.36
N THR A 296 9.45 16.59 -21.30
CA THR A 296 9.26 17.76 -20.46
C THR A 296 9.47 19.00 -21.32
N LYS A 297 8.43 19.81 -21.50
CA LYS A 297 8.62 21.15 -22.07
C LYS A 297 9.46 21.94 -21.09
N GLU A 298 10.74 22.17 -21.40
CA GLU A 298 11.48 23.25 -20.76
C GLU A 298 10.67 24.53 -20.97
N ALA A 299 10.31 25.18 -19.86
CA ALA A 299 9.67 26.47 -19.90
C ALA A 299 10.59 27.42 -20.67
N LEU A 300 10.10 27.98 -21.79
CA LEU A 300 10.84 29.00 -22.53
C LEU A 300 11.27 30.10 -21.54
N PRO A 301 12.54 30.54 -21.57
CA PRO A 301 12.98 31.59 -20.65
C PRO A 301 12.13 32.84 -20.89
N ALA A 302 11.47 33.28 -19.81
CA ALA A 302 10.61 34.45 -19.82
C ALA A 302 11.34 35.63 -20.47
N ALA A 303 10.74 36.19 -21.52
CA ALA A 303 11.28 37.34 -22.22
C ALA A 303 11.59 38.46 -21.21
N LYS A 304 12.86 38.90 -21.17
CA LYS A 304 13.37 39.96 -20.28
C LYS A 304 12.43 41.17 -20.31
N LYS A 305 11.64 41.35 -19.25
CA LYS A 305 11.02 42.64 -18.91
C LYS A 305 11.78 43.30 -17.76
N GLN A 306 11.88 44.60 -17.90
CA GLN A 306 12.79 45.51 -17.21
C GLN A 306 12.53 45.58 -15.69
N ARG A 307 13.63 45.61 -14.94
CA ARG A 307 13.73 45.48 -13.48
C ARG A 307 13.17 46.73 -12.77
N THR A 308 12.13 46.56 -11.96
CA THR A 308 11.82 47.46 -10.84
C THR A 308 11.43 46.62 -9.61
N SER A 309 11.73 47.16 -8.44
CA SER A 309 12.06 46.53 -7.17
C SER A 309 10.96 45.71 -6.44
N GLN A 310 11.39 44.53 -5.97
CA GLN A 310 11.20 43.99 -4.61
C GLN A 310 9.82 43.42 -4.20
N ALA A 311 9.54 42.21 -4.70
CA ALA A 311 8.98 41.06 -3.96
C ALA A 311 9.27 39.81 -4.80
N SER A 312 9.61 38.68 -4.19
CA SER A 312 9.89 37.41 -4.88
C SER A 312 8.71 37.02 -5.78
N SER A 313 8.87 37.21 -7.10
CA SER A 313 7.86 36.88 -8.10
C SER A 313 7.77 35.36 -8.26
N GLY A 314 7.02 34.72 -7.37
CA GLY A 314 6.47 33.40 -7.65
C GLY A 314 5.46 33.56 -8.79
N ASP A 315 5.53 32.68 -9.79
CA ASP A 315 4.56 32.64 -10.87
C ASP A 315 3.15 32.55 -10.25
N THR A 316 2.31 33.54 -10.49
CA THR A 316 0.89 33.49 -10.14
C THR A 316 0.10 33.13 -11.39
N VAL A 317 -0.98 32.37 -11.20
CA VAL A 317 -1.86 31.94 -12.28
C VAL A 317 -3.28 32.32 -11.94
N ARG A 318 -4.06 32.72 -12.95
CA ARG A 318 -5.50 32.97 -12.75
C ARG A 318 -6.26 31.77 -13.25
N VAL A 319 -7.15 31.20 -12.44
CA VAL A 319 -7.90 30.00 -12.82
C VAL A 319 -9.38 30.11 -12.48
N ARG A 320 -10.18 29.33 -13.19
CA ARG A 320 -11.57 29.06 -12.85
C ARG A 320 -11.83 27.57 -12.80
N HIS A 321 -12.84 27.15 -12.05
CA HIS A 321 -13.15 25.73 -11.87
C HIS A 321 -14.65 25.39 -11.94
N ILE A 322 -14.92 24.11 -12.14
CA ILE A 322 -16.22 23.48 -11.87
C ILE A 322 -15.96 22.39 -10.84
N MET A 323 -16.74 22.40 -9.75
CA MET A 323 -16.61 21.44 -8.65
C MET A 323 -17.81 20.49 -8.62
N PHE A 324 -17.55 19.20 -8.42
CA PHE A 324 -18.55 18.15 -8.33
C PHE A 324 -18.41 17.44 -6.98
N ARG A 325 -19.32 17.71 -6.05
CA ARG A 325 -19.35 17.09 -4.72
C ARG A 325 -20.04 15.72 -4.76
N HIS A 326 -19.70 14.86 -3.81
CA HIS A 326 -20.38 13.57 -3.58
C HIS A 326 -20.66 13.30 -2.09
N GLN A 327 -21.47 12.28 -1.82
CA GLN A 327 -22.00 11.96 -0.49
C GLN A 327 -20.94 11.70 0.59
N GLN A 328 -19.73 11.29 0.24
CA GLN A 328 -18.68 11.04 1.23
C GLN A 328 -18.09 12.33 1.82
N GLN A 329 -18.31 13.48 1.16
CA GLN A 329 -17.78 14.78 1.54
C GLN A 329 -18.79 15.66 2.30
N THR A 330 -20.00 15.15 2.53
CA THR A 330 -21.04 15.87 3.31
C THR A 330 -20.78 15.82 4.82
N LYS A 331 -19.84 15.00 5.29
CA LYS A 331 -19.47 14.86 6.71
C LYS A 331 -18.67 16.04 7.26
N THR A 332 -18.08 16.87 6.39
CA THR A 332 -17.33 18.07 6.78
C THR A 332 -18.00 19.29 6.17
N ALA A 333 -18.33 20.27 7.01
CA ALA A 333 -18.91 21.52 6.54
C ALA A 333 -17.94 22.25 5.61
N ASP A 334 -18.37 22.53 4.38
CA ASP A 334 -17.61 23.30 3.40
C ASP A 334 -18.28 24.67 3.23
N PRO A 335 -17.68 25.76 3.75
CA PRO A 335 -18.24 27.11 3.66
C PRO A 335 -18.46 27.59 2.23
N MET A 336 -17.78 26.97 1.26
CA MET A 336 -17.79 27.34 -0.15
C MET A 336 -18.67 26.39 -0.99
N ALA A 337 -19.39 25.46 -0.36
CA ALA A 337 -20.37 24.61 -1.01
C ALA A 337 -21.65 25.41 -1.32
N ARG A 338 -22.16 25.20 -2.53
CA ARG A 338 -23.42 25.74 -3.04
C ARG A 338 -24.56 24.73 -2.92
N ARG A 339 -24.24 23.44 -3.03
CA ARG A 339 -25.19 22.32 -2.97
C ARG A 339 -24.62 21.21 -2.11
N GLU A 340 -25.52 20.48 -1.44
CA GLU A 340 -25.15 19.24 -0.77
C GLU A 340 -24.83 18.15 -1.82
N GLY A 341 -23.78 17.36 -1.55
CA GLY A 341 -23.41 16.25 -2.41
C GLY A 341 -24.32 15.05 -2.16
N SER A 342 -25.46 14.97 -2.85
CA SER A 342 -26.39 13.83 -2.74
C SER A 342 -26.00 12.64 -3.62
N ARG A 343 -25.18 12.89 -4.65
CA ARG A 343 -24.76 11.88 -5.64
C ARG A 343 -23.61 11.02 -5.14
N SER A 344 -23.47 9.84 -5.72
CA SER A 344 -22.36 8.93 -5.43
C SER A 344 -21.02 9.49 -5.96
N SER A 345 -19.89 8.97 -5.48
CA SER A 345 -18.57 9.36 -5.99
C SER A 345 -18.43 9.06 -7.49
N GLN A 346 -18.99 7.93 -7.93
CA GLN A 346 -18.95 7.49 -9.33
C GLN A 346 -19.78 8.42 -10.22
N GLU A 347 -20.99 8.78 -9.78
CA GLU A 347 -21.85 9.73 -10.51
C GLU A 347 -21.21 11.11 -10.63
N ALA A 348 -20.52 11.58 -9.58
CA ALA A 348 -19.79 12.85 -9.62
C ALA A 348 -18.61 12.81 -10.60
N GLU A 349 -17.86 11.70 -10.64
CA GLU A 349 -16.72 11.51 -11.55
C GLU A 349 -17.17 11.38 -13.01
N GLU A 350 -18.27 10.66 -13.27
CA GLU A 350 -18.87 10.54 -14.61
C GLU A 350 -19.44 11.88 -15.10
N LEU A 351 -20.08 12.66 -14.21
CA LEU A 351 -20.55 14.00 -14.53
C LEU A 351 -19.36 14.93 -14.85
N ALA A 352 -18.26 14.82 -14.11
CA ALA A 352 -17.04 15.56 -14.39
C ALA A 352 -16.46 15.17 -15.76
N LEU A 353 -16.37 13.87 -16.08
CA LEU A 353 -15.90 13.42 -17.39
C LEU A 353 -16.75 13.98 -18.54
N ARG A 354 -18.08 13.82 -18.48
CA ARG A 354 -19.00 14.34 -19.51
C ARG A 354 -18.90 15.86 -19.67
N THR A 355 -18.73 16.57 -18.55
CA THR A 355 -18.51 18.02 -18.57
C THR A 355 -17.20 18.35 -19.27
N LEU A 356 -16.12 17.66 -18.92
CA LEU A 356 -14.80 17.87 -19.54
C LEU A 356 -14.88 17.62 -21.05
N GLU A 357 -15.44 16.50 -21.50
CA GLU A 357 -15.60 16.19 -22.92
C GLU A 357 -16.41 17.28 -23.67
N THR A 358 -17.46 17.81 -23.02
CA THR A 358 -18.25 18.91 -23.57
C THR A 358 -17.42 20.19 -23.68
N LEU A 359 -16.62 20.51 -22.65
CA LEU A 359 -15.73 21.66 -22.62
C LEU A 359 -14.60 21.56 -23.63
N LEU A 360 -14.06 20.37 -23.89
CA LEU A 360 -13.03 20.15 -24.90
C LEU A 360 -13.59 20.38 -26.32
N LYS A 361 -14.85 20.01 -26.56
CA LYS A 361 -15.54 20.28 -27.84
C LYS A 361 -16.00 21.72 -27.96
N THR A 362 -16.51 22.31 -26.88
CA THR A 362 -17.07 23.67 -26.87
C THR A 362 -16.65 24.47 -25.63
N PRO A 363 -15.39 24.97 -25.58
CA PRO A 363 -14.86 25.73 -24.43
C PRO A 363 -15.71 26.93 -23.99
N PRO A 364 -16.36 27.69 -24.90
CA PRO A 364 -17.19 28.84 -24.52
C PRO A 364 -18.41 28.49 -23.64
N GLN A 365 -18.81 27.21 -23.55
CA GLN A 365 -19.92 26.79 -22.71
C GLN A 365 -19.58 26.75 -21.22
N PHE A 366 -18.32 26.97 -20.83
CA PHE A 366 -17.89 26.91 -19.44
C PHE A 366 -18.77 27.70 -18.46
N PRO A 367 -19.10 28.99 -18.69
CA PRO A 367 -19.90 29.74 -17.72
C PRO A 367 -21.32 29.18 -17.56
N LYS A 368 -21.90 28.65 -18.65
CA LYS A 368 -23.22 28.03 -18.62
C LYS A 368 -23.18 26.74 -17.79
N LEU A 369 -22.24 25.85 -18.12
CA LEU A 369 -22.06 24.57 -17.42
C LEU A 369 -21.73 24.80 -15.96
N CYS A 370 -20.78 25.68 -15.64
CA CYS A 370 -20.40 26.00 -14.26
C CYS A 370 -21.60 26.47 -13.43
N ARG A 371 -22.42 27.39 -13.97
CA ARG A 371 -23.62 27.87 -13.27
C ARG A 371 -24.65 26.76 -13.04
N GLU A 372 -24.79 25.84 -13.98
CA GLU A 372 -25.77 24.76 -13.91
C GLU A 372 -25.33 23.64 -12.95
N ILE A 373 -24.06 23.21 -13.03
CA ILE A 373 -23.60 21.96 -12.42
C ILE A 373 -22.54 22.11 -11.32
N SER A 374 -21.87 23.27 -11.18
CA SER A 374 -20.86 23.45 -10.13
C SER A 374 -21.49 23.50 -8.74
N ASP A 375 -20.97 22.72 -7.81
CA ASP A 375 -21.38 22.73 -6.40
C ASP A 375 -20.55 23.69 -5.54
N CYS A 376 -19.67 24.49 -6.15
CA CYS A 376 -18.97 25.58 -5.48
C CYS A 376 -19.74 26.90 -5.65
N GLN A 377 -19.76 27.75 -4.62
CA GLN A 377 -20.41 29.07 -4.69
C GLN A 377 -19.76 29.99 -5.74
N SER A 378 -18.52 29.71 -6.17
CA SER A 378 -17.89 30.40 -7.32
C SER A 378 -18.73 30.27 -8.61
N GLY A 379 -19.56 29.23 -8.73
CA GLY A 379 -20.51 29.07 -9.84
C GLY A 379 -21.62 30.12 -9.90
N ASP A 380 -21.91 30.81 -8.80
CA ASP A 380 -22.90 31.91 -8.76
C ASP A 380 -22.34 33.25 -9.26
N GLN A 381 -21.02 33.34 -9.50
CA GLN A 381 -20.42 34.56 -10.02
C GLN A 381 -20.99 34.92 -11.42
N PRO A 382 -21.15 36.23 -11.73
CA PRO A 382 -21.82 36.69 -12.93
C PRO A 382 -20.94 36.59 -14.18
N GLY A 383 -21.59 36.43 -15.34
CA GLY A 383 -20.92 36.44 -16.65
C GLY A 383 -19.71 35.51 -16.76
N GLN A 384 -18.57 36.07 -17.17
CA GLN A 384 -17.32 35.33 -17.39
C GLN A 384 -16.55 34.99 -16.11
N LEU A 385 -16.96 35.57 -14.96
CA LEU A 385 -16.39 35.25 -13.65
C LEU A 385 -16.95 33.94 -13.08
N CYS A 386 -17.94 33.32 -13.74
CA CYS A 386 -18.49 32.06 -13.26
C CYS A 386 -17.38 31.00 -13.06
N GLY A 387 -17.23 30.54 -11.82
CA GLY A 387 -16.21 29.59 -11.39
C GLY A 387 -14.82 30.19 -11.11
N ASP A 388 -14.63 31.51 -11.23
CA ASP A 388 -13.33 32.17 -11.07
C ASP A 388 -12.85 32.12 -9.62
N LEU A 389 -11.61 31.66 -9.44
CA LEU A 389 -10.91 31.57 -8.16
C LEU A 389 -9.93 32.73 -7.96
N GLY A 390 -9.79 33.61 -8.95
CA GLY A 390 -8.83 34.70 -8.92
C GLY A 390 -7.40 34.22 -9.14
N TRP A 391 -6.45 35.01 -8.64
CA TRP A 391 -5.02 34.72 -8.75
C TRP A 391 -4.58 33.77 -7.64
N LEU A 392 -3.97 32.66 -8.05
CA LEU A 392 -3.41 31.64 -7.16
C LEU A 392 -1.89 31.68 -7.20
N PHE A 393 -1.27 31.44 -6.04
CA PHE A 393 0.16 31.18 -5.89
C PHE A 393 0.38 29.73 -5.43
N LYS A 394 1.57 29.18 -5.70
CA LYS A 394 1.92 27.81 -5.33
C LYS A 394 1.72 27.56 -3.84
N GLY A 395 1.04 26.47 -3.50
CA GLY A 395 0.73 26.07 -2.13
C GLY A 395 -0.56 26.69 -1.55
N GLN A 396 -1.32 27.47 -2.33
CA GLN A 396 -2.63 27.97 -1.90
C GLN A 396 -3.74 26.92 -2.06
N THR A 397 -3.51 25.89 -2.87
CA THR A 397 -4.43 24.76 -3.08
C THR A 397 -3.83 23.45 -2.57
N GLU A 398 -4.65 22.40 -2.50
CA GLU A 398 -4.18 21.04 -2.22
C GLU A 398 -3.11 20.62 -3.23
N ALA A 399 -2.09 19.88 -2.78
CA ALA A 399 -0.92 19.55 -3.60
C ALA A 399 -1.27 18.97 -4.99
N VAL A 400 -2.27 18.08 -5.05
CA VAL A 400 -2.74 17.47 -6.31
C VAL A 400 -3.31 18.50 -7.29
N LEU A 401 -4.00 19.52 -6.78
CA LEU A 401 -4.58 20.61 -7.58
C LEU A 401 -3.50 21.63 -7.95
N ASP A 402 -2.59 21.92 -7.03
CA ASP A 402 -1.51 22.90 -7.21
C ASP A 402 -0.61 22.49 -8.39
N ASP A 403 -0.11 21.24 -8.37
CA ASP A 403 0.74 20.71 -9.43
C ASP A 403 0.05 20.77 -10.80
N ALA A 404 -1.24 20.43 -10.85
CA ALA A 404 -2.03 20.48 -12.08
C ALA A 404 -2.23 21.92 -12.57
N VAL A 405 -2.61 22.84 -11.69
CA VAL A 405 -2.88 24.25 -11.99
C VAL A 405 -1.66 24.93 -12.62
N PHE A 406 -0.48 24.73 -12.03
CA PHE A 406 0.75 25.35 -12.53
C PHE A 406 1.32 24.66 -13.78
N ALA A 407 0.91 23.42 -14.07
CA ALA A 407 1.30 22.72 -15.30
C ALA A 407 0.45 23.12 -16.53
N LEU A 408 -0.71 23.75 -16.34
CA LEU A 408 -1.60 24.16 -17.45
C LEU A 408 -1.06 25.34 -18.25
N GLY A 409 -1.21 25.30 -19.56
CA GLY A 409 -1.10 26.47 -20.42
C GLY A 409 -2.31 27.41 -20.32
N VAL A 410 -2.18 28.64 -20.79
CA VAL A 410 -3.30 29.60 -20.84
C VAL A 410 -4.43 29.05 -21.71
N ASN A 411 -5.67 29.15 -21.21
CA ASN A 411 -6.91 28.57 -21.76
C ASN A 411 -7.00 27.04 -21.73
N GLU A 412 -6.01 26.33 -21.20
CA GLU A 412 -6.01 24.88 -21.11
C GLU A 412 -6.89 24.38 -19.97
N PHE A 413 -7.60 23.27 -20.20
CA PHE A 413 -8.33 22.54 -19.17
C PHE A 413 -7.46 21.43 -18.58
N SER A 414 -7.54 21.27 -17.27
CA SER A 414 -7.01 20.11 -16.54
C SER A 414 -7.73 18.81 -16.90
N ASP A 415 -7.17 17.73 -16.40
CA ASP A 415 -7.83 16.43 -16.28
C ASP A 415 -8.89 16.47 -15.15
N VAL A 416 -9.58 15.36 -14.90
CA VAL A 416 -10.53 15.24 -13.78
C VAL A 416 -9.77 15.09 -12.45
N LEU A 417 -9.54 16.19 -11.75
CA LEU A 417 -8.76 16.21 -10.51
C LEU A 417 -9.63 15.78 -9.33
N ALA A 418 -9.14 14.86 -8.50
CA ALA A 418 -9.79 14.50 -7.24
C ALA A 418 -9.12 15.28 -6.09
N GLY A 419 -9.92 16.00 -5.30
CA GLY A 419 -9.49 16.72 -4.11
C GLY A 419 -10.37 16.40 -2.91
N SER A 420 -10.05 16.97 -1.76
CA SER A 420 -10.81 16.74 -0.52
C SER A 420 -12.27 17.20 -0.61
N ARG A 421 -12.55 18.18 -1.49
CA ARG A 421 -13.85 18.82 -1.66
C ARG A 421 -14.70 18.23 -2.79
N GLY A 422 -14.15 17.36 -3.63
CA GLY A 422 -14.87 16.79 -4.77
C GLY A 422 -13.95 16.48 -5.94
N PHE A 423 -14.58 16.32 -7.09
CA PHE A 423 -13.87 16.36 -8.37
C PHE A 423 -13.84 17.79 -8.88
N HIS A 424 -12.78 18.14 -9.58
CA HIS A 424 -12.55 19.48 -10.11
C HIS A 424 -12.12 19.40 -11.57
N ILE A 425 -12.72 20.27 -12.39
CA ILE A 425 -12.20 20.64 -13.70
C ILE A 425 -11.76 22.08 -13.60
N ILE A 426 -10.48 22.33 -13.81
CA ILE A 426 -9.87 23.65 -13.74
C ILE A 426 -9.47 24.10 -15.14
N GLN A 427 -9.74 25.37 -15.46
CA GLN A 427 -9.22 26.06 -16.63
C GLN A 427 -8.30 27.19 -16.20
N ARG A 428 -7.12 27.28 -16.81
CA ARG A 428 -6.23 28.43 -16.63
C ARG A 428 -6.65 29.58 -17.54
N LEU A 429 -6.77 30.77 -16.98
CA LEU A 429 -7.14 32.02 -17.67
C LEU A 429 -5.93 32.91 -17.98
N ALA A 430 -4.90 32.91 -17.11
CA ALA A 430 -3.66 33.67 -17.26
C ALA A 430 -2.48 32.93 -16.62
#